data_AF-A0A971P7R8-F1
#
_entry.id   AF-A0A971P7R8-F1
#
_cell.length_a   1.000
_cell.length_b   1.000
_cell.length_c   1.000
_cell.angle_alpha   90.00
_cell.angle_beta   90.00
_cell.angle_gamma   90.00
#
_symmetry.space_group_name_H-M   'P 1'
#
loop_
_entity.id
_entity.type
_entity.pdbx_description
1 polymer ?
#
loop_
_entity_poly.entity_id
_entity_poly.type
_entity_poly.pdbx_seq_one_letter_code
_entity_poly.pdbx_strand_id
1 'polypeptide(L)'
;MPLTYGRRTIIYVCLIILILYTISIGVIHNENTRLSDVIPQFREALDARDYSAALQMYRDIHARIVEVPPEKSYSVEKEKQILSDMEGIVDERVRLIEHRIRNNRYMPVMDDRAFLEQMKEMTGASLSTWLSELAEEFLLGTIEKPTLHFIFEQIGDYSNVESFATPLQREIDNIEISRGDIQTAENLFMDEEYISAAIKYISVLESTDGFVHAYADRRLSDLKEVMYTPIMEECDTLLDNYRYYSAEAILSDMATIFPEDQRIQAKLLEATTNTDLVTQYTGQIEVICVKPLIADKELAFSVSGSSTTESFYLTTDEFRKILQSLYERDYILIDAHSIVDMSNDTFLLDKNLMIPADKKPLVIIVENVNYTAYLNEKGFCTRLVINDQGQVSGEYRNAAGQKVVSRSAEAIGIVDAFVESNPDFSFDGTKGVISLTGYETVFGYITDADQIDDRNSALTAMGLPQENPSEEEIEQNREKVTELIQKLKDTGWVFASSTYGFINANDSSLQVIQADTEKWLNQVAPLTGEVDMLVYPNGNFIKGSDMRCVYLKNLGFRIFFGVGSTAYRTFGDNYLYFDRAMMNGDTLRNVNYSRFFDVREIYDESRNKKLNA
;
A
#
# COMPACT_ATOMS: atom_id res chain seq x y z
N MET A 1 -74.26 -32.46 51.15
CA MET A 1 -73.06 -32.60 52.02
C MET A 1 -72.60 -34.05 51.94
N PRO A 2 -71.33 -34.36 51.65
CA PRO A 2 -70.17 -33.75 52.30
C PRO A 2 -69.11 -33.21 51.32
N LEU A 3 -68.89 -31.89 51.37
CA LEU A 3 -67.75 -31.18 50.77
C LEU A 3 -66.47 -31.28 51.63
N THR A 4 -66.40 -32.24 52.55
CA THR A 4 -65.37 -32.30 53.60
C THR A 4 -64.22 -33.27 53.32
N TYR A 5 -64.36 -34.21 52.37
CA TYR A 5 -63.26 -35.13 52.03
C TYR A 5 -62.23 -34.50 51.09
N GLY A 6 -62.64 -33.91 49.96
CA GLY A 6 -61.71 -33.28 49.01
C GLY A 6 -60.92 -32.10 49.59
N ARG A 7 -61.52 -31.32 50.49
CA ARG A 7 -60.86 -30.18 51.15
C ARG A 7 -59.74 -30.62 52.10
N ARG A 8 -59.91 -31.74 52.81
CA ARG A 8 -58.87 -32.31 53.68
C ARG A 8 -57.70 -32.87 52.86
N THR A 9 -57.97 -33.59 51.77
CA THR A 9 -56.92 -34.13 50.90
C THR A 9 -56.09 -33.03 50.25
N ILE A 10 -56.72 -31.95 49.77
CA ILE A 10 -56.01 -30.78 49.22
C ILE A 10 -55.16 -30.10 50.29
N ILE A 11 -55.67 -29.93 51.51
CA ILE A 11 -54.90 -29.36 52.63
C ILE A 11 -53.68 -30.24 52.97
N TYR A 12 -53.83 -31.58 52.99
CA TYR A 12 -52.71 -32.49 53.23
C TYR A 12 -51.68 -32.46 52.10
N VAL A 13 -52.09 -32.39 50.84
CA VAL A 13 -51.18 -32.26 49.70
C VAL A 13 -50.45 -30.92 49.74
N CYS A 14 -51.14 -29.81 50.03
CA CYS A 14 -50.51 -28.50 50.20
C CYS A 14 -49.53 -28.48 51.39
N LEU A 15 -49.86 -29.13 52.52
CA LEU A 15 -48.94 -29.27 53.66
C LEU A 15 -47.71 -30.09 53.30
N ILE A 16 -47.86 -31.19 52.56
CA ILE A 16 -46.73 -32.00 52.09
C ILE A 16 -45.85 -31.20 51.13
N ILE A 17 -46.44 -30.47 50.18
CA ILE A 17 -45.68 -29.60 49.27
C ILE A 17 -44.96 -28.49 50.05
N LEU A 18 -45.61 -27.88 51.05
CA LEU A 18 -44.98 -26.84 51.86
C LEU A 18 -43.83 -27.40 52.70
N ILE A 19 -44.00 -28.59 53.27
CA ILE A 19 -42.95 -29.30 54.01
C ILE A 19 -41.79 -29.63 53.08
N LEU A 20 -42.06 -30.22 51.90
CA LEU A 20 -41.03 -30.52 50.90
C LEU A 20 -40.32 -29.24 50.44
N TYR A 21 -41.04 -28.14 50.23
CA TYR A 21 -40.47 -26.85 49.84
C TYR A 21 -39.61 -26.23 50.95
N THR A 22 -40.03 -26.30 52.21
CA THR A 22 -39.21 -25.85 53.36
C THR A 22 -37.97 -26.73 53.57
N ILE A 23 -38.08 -28.04 53.32
CA ILE A 23 -36.94 -28.97 53.34
C ILE A 23 -35.99 -28.62 52.20
N SER A 24 -36.50 -28.40 50.98
CA SER A 24 -35.69 -27.99 49.82
C SER A 24 -34.99 -26.66 50.05
N ILE A 25 -35.67 -25.64 50.60
CA ILE A 25 -35.04 -24.35 50.96
C ILE A 25 -34.01 -24.54 52.07
N GLY A 26 -34.30 -25.36 53.08
CA GLY A 26 -33.34 -25.67 54.15
C GLY A 26 -32.09 -26.37 53.63
N VAL A 27 -32.25 -27.30 52.69
CA VAL A 27 -31.14 -27.99 52.01
C VAL A 27 -30.34 -27.00 51.16
N ILE A 28 -31.00 -26.20 50.32
CA ILE A 28 -30.34 -25.19 49.48
C ILE A 28 -29.63 -24.12 50.32
N HIS A 29 -30.23 -23.70 51.44
CA HIS A 29 -29.61 -22.72 52.34
C HIS A 29 -28.39 -23.32 53.05
N ASN A 30 -28.52 -24.53 53.59
CA ASN A 30 -27.42 -25.22 54.25
C ASN A 30 -26.27 -25.54 53.27
N GLU A 31 -26.60 -25.91 52.03
CA GLU A 31 -25.62 -26.15 50.97
C GLU A 31 -24.96 -24.85 50.51
N ASN A 32 -25.72 -23.76 50.41
CA ASN A 32 -25.17 -22.44 50.10
C ASN A 32 -24.24 -21.89 51.19
N THR A 33 -24.56 -22.14 52.46
CA THR A 33 -23.70 -21.79 53.60
C THR A 33 -22.44 -22.67 53.64
N ARG A 34 -22.57 -23.97 53.32
CA ARG A 34 -21.41 -24.85 53.18
C ARG A 34 -20.46 -24.39 52.07
N LEU A 35 -21.01 -24.01 50.91
CA LEU A 35 -20.23 -23.52 49.78
C LEU A 35 -19.59 -22.15 50.06
N SER A 36 -20.19 -21.28 50.88
CA SER A 36 -19.58 -19.98 51.22
C SER A 36 -18.35 -20.09 52.11
N ASP A 37 -18.20 -21.18 52.85
CA ASP A 37 -17.07 -21.39 53.75
C ASP A 37 -15.88 -22.08 53.06
N VAL A 38 -16.06 -22.62 51.85
CA VAL A 38 -15.02 -23.37 51.11
C VAL A 38 -13.80 -22.49 50.82
N ILE A 39 -14.00 -21.27 50.30
CA ILE A 39 -12.89 -20.37 49.97
C ILE A 39 -12.11 -19.93 51.21
N PRO A 40 -12.74 -19.46 52.30
CA PRO A 40 -12.04 -19.18 53.55
C PRO A 40 -11.27 -20.39 54.10
N GLN A 41 -11.88 -21.58 54.12
CA GLN A 41 -11.23 -22.81 54.61
C GLN A 41 -10.07 -23.24 53.72
N PHE A 42 -10.20 -23.07 52.41
CA PHE A 42 -9.12 -23.34 51.47
C PHE A 42 -7.92 -22.41 51.70
N ARG A 43 -8.16 -21.10 51.90
CA ARG A 43 -7.11 -20.13 52.26
C ARG A 43 -6.45 -20.50 53.59
N GLU A 44 -7.25 -20.83 54.61
CA GLU A 44 -6.74 -21.25 55.91
C GLU A 44 -5.88 -22.50 55.80
N ALA A 45 -6.28 -23.50 55.00
CA ALA A 45 -5.49 -24.70 54.73
C ALA A 45 -4.16 -24.36 54.03
N LEU A 46 -4.17 -23.47 53.04
CA LEU A 46 -2.95 -23.01 52.35
C LEU A 46 -1.99 -22.23 53.27
N ASP A 47 -2.53 -21.41 54.18
CA ASP A 47 -1.76 -20.64 55.16
C ASP A 47 -1.18 -21.53 56.28
N ALA A 48 -1.97 -22.53 56.70
CA ALA A 48 -1.56 -23.57 57.65
C ALA A 48 -0.62 -24.63 57.05
N ARG A 49 -0.37 -24.59 55.73
CA ARG A 49 0.47 -25.54 54.97
C ARG A 49 -0.11 -26.96 54.93
N ASP A 50 -1.42 -27.09 55.11
CA ASP A 50 -2.15 -28.33 54.90
C ASP A 50 -2.61 -28.45 53.44
N TYR A 51 -1.63 -28.60 52.55
CA TYR A 51 -1.88 -28.74 51.11
C TYR A 51 -2.70 -29.97 50.76
N SER A 52 -2.63 -31.02 51.61
CA SER A 52 -3.43 -32.22 51.44
C SER A 52 -4.93 -31.93 51.64
N ALA A 53 -5.29 -31.17 52.67
CA ALA A 53 -6.65 -30.73 52.91
C ALA A 53 -7.12 -29.75 51.83
N ALA A 54 -6.29 -28.78 51.45
CA ALA A 54 -6.59 -27.83 50.39
C ALA A 54 -6.89 -28.52 49.05
N LEU A 55 -6.05 -29.47 48.65
CA LEU A 55 -6.22 -30.23 47.41
C LEU A 55 -7.43 -31.16 47.47
N GLN A 56 -7.73 -31.74 48.64
CA GLN A 56 -8.95 -32.52 48.81
C GLN A 56 -10.21 -31.66 48.62
N MET A 57 -10.24 -30.45 49.20
CA MET A 57 -11.34 -29.50 48.97
C MET A 57 -11.50 -29.18 47.48
N TYR A 58 -10.40 -28.95 46.76
CA TYR A 58 -10.42 -28.68 45.32
C TYR A 58 -11.04 -29.85 44.54
N ARG A 59 -10.56 -31.08 44.80
CA ARG A 59 -11.07 -32.30 44.17
C ARG A 59 -12.54 -32.57 44.50
N ASP A 60 -12.98 -32.28 45.73
CA ASP A 60 -14.37 -32.45 46.14
C ASP A 60 -15.32 -31.51 45.38
N ILE A 61 -14.92 -30.25 45.17
CA ILE A 61 -15.69 -29.31 44.35
C ILE A 61 -15.66 -29.72 42.87
N HIS A 62 -14.49 -30.08 42.35
CA HIS A 62 -14.34 -30.54 40.98
C HIS A 62 -15.21 -31.79 40.68
N ALA A 63 -15.23 -32.77 41.59
CA ALA A 63 -16.03 -33.99 41.45
C ALA A 63 -17.55 -33.67 41.35
N ARG A 64 -18.05 -32.73 42.16
CA ARG A 64 -19.46 -32.29 42.11
C ARG A 64 -19.83 -31.69 40.75
N ILE A 65 -18.90 -30.98 40.10
CA ILE A 65 -19.12 -30.40 38.78
C ILE A 65 -19.19 -31.50 37.72
N VAL A 66 -18.25 -32.45 37.75
CA VAL A 66 -18.15 -33.53 36.75
C VAL A 66 -19.31 -34.52 36.82
N GLU A 67 -19.89 -34.74 38.01
CA GLU A 67 -21.06 -35.62 38.19
C GLU A 67 -22.36 -35.07 37.59
N VAL A 68 -22.41 -33.79 37.21
CA VAL A 68 -23.62 -33.15 36.66
C VAL A 68 -23.68 -33.25 35.13
N PRO A 69 -24.78 -33.78 34.54
CA PRO A 69 -24.94 -33.85 33.10
C PRO A 69 -24.86 -32.47 32.42
N PRO A 70 -24.34 -32.36 31.18
CA PRO A 70 -24.17 -31.08 30.49
C PRO A 70 -25.46 -30.24 30.40
N GLU A 71 -26.60 -30.90 30.22
CA GLU A 71 -27.93 -30.29 30.15
C GLU A 71 -28.35 -29.57 31.44
N LYS A 72 -27.68 -29.83 32.56
CA LYS A 72 -27.92 -29.23 33.88
C LYS A 72 -26.74 -28.40 34.39
N SER A 73 -25.83 -27.97 33.50
CA SER A 73 -24.65 -27.21 33.90
C SER A 73 -24.95 -25.93 34.69
N TYR A 74 -26.11 -25.31 34.49
CA TYR A 74 -26.54 -24.12 35.24
C TYR A 74 -26.71 -24.38 36.76
N SER A 75 -26.86 -25.65 37.15
CA SER A 75 -27.06 -26.04 38.55
C SER A 75 -25.78 -26.08 39.39
N VAL A 76 -24.60 -25.96 38.76
CA VAL A 76 -23.28 -25.98 39.42
C VAL A 76 -22.47 -24.70 39.16
N GLU A 77 -23.13 -23.61 38.77
CA GLU A 77 -22.46 -22.35 38.43
C GLU A 77 -21.69 -21.77 39.61
N LYS A 78 -22.20 -21.96 40.84
CA LYS A 78 -21.55 -21.50 42.07
C LYS A 78 -20.30 -22.32 42.38
N GLU A 79 -20.35 -23.63 42.18
CA GLU A 79 -19.21 -24.53 42.33
C GLU A 79 -18.12 -24.23 41.29
N LYS A 80 -18.50 -23.94 40.04
CA LYS A 80 -17.56 -23.47 39.01
C LYS A 80 -16.87 -22.17 39.41
N GLN A 81 -17.64 -21.20 39.94
CA GLN A 81 -17.06 -19.95 40.44
C GLN A 81 -16.09 -20.21 41.59
N ILE A 82 -16.47 -21.07 42.55
CA ILE A 82 -15.59 -21.45 43.67
C ILE A 82 -14.31 -22.13 43.16
N LEU A 83 -14.42 -23.03 42.19
CA LEU A 83 -13.26 -23.68 41.57
C LEU A 83 -12.32 -22.65 40.94
N SER A 84 -12.87 -21.72 40.17
CA SER A 84 -12.12 -20.61 39.56
C SER A 84 -11.48 -19.69 40.61
N ASP A 85 -12.17 -19.40 41.72
CA ASP A 85 -11.62 -18.61 42.81
C ASP A 85 -10.46 -19.35 43.51
N MET A 86 -10.57 -20.67 43.70
CA MET A 86 -9.49 -21.50 44.26
C MET A 86 -8.25 -21.52 43.35
N GLU A 87 -8.45 -21.67 42.04
CA GLU A 87 -7.40 -21.59 41.03
C GLU A 87 -6.74 -20.20 41.04
N GLY A 88 -7.53 -19.13 41.06
CA GLY A 88 -7.04 -17.76 41.15
C GLY A 88 -6.18 -17.48 42.38
N ILE A 89 -6.53 -18.08 43.54
CA ILE A 89 -5.73 -17.98 44.78
C ILE A 89 -4.37 -18.68 44.63
N VAL A 90 -4.36 -19.87 44.04
CA VAL A 90 -3.13 -20.61 43.79
C VAL A 90 -2.25 -19.87 42.78
N ASP A 91 -2.83 -19.38 41.68
CA ASP A 91 -2.13 -18.62 40.64
C ASP A 91 -1.55 -17.30 41.16
N GLU A 92 -2.26 -16.58 42.03
CA GLU A 92 -1.72 -15.39 42.69
C GLU A 92 -0.45 -15.73 43.49
N ARG A 93 -0.48 -16.83 44.25
CA ARG A 93 0.66 -17.27 45.04
C ARG A 93 1.82 -17.79 44.17
N VAL A 94 1.52 -18.51 43.08
CA VAL A 94 2.52 -18.92 42.07
C VAL A 94 3.19 -17.69 41.49
N ARG A 95 2.44 -16.73 40.96
CA ARG A 95 2.98 -15.48 40.38
C ARG A 95 3.85 -14.67 41.34
N LEU A 96 3.52 -14.65 42.64
CA LEU A 96 4.38 -14.02 43.65
C LEU A 96 5.72 -14.75 43.83
N ILE A 97 5.74 -16.07 43.72
CA ILE A 97 6.98 -16.86 43.74
C ILE A 97 7.77 -16.58 42.45
N GLU A 98 7.14 -16.67 41.27
CA GLU A 98 7.75 -16.40 39.96
C GLU A 98 8.41 -15.02 39.90
N HIS A 99 7.67 -13.99 40.33
CA HIS A 99 8.16 -12.61 40.40
C HIS A 99 9.40 -12.50 41.29
N ARG A 100 9.41 -13.14 42.46
CA ARG A 100 10.58 -13.14 43.35
C ARG A 100 11.76 -13.87 42.73
N ILE A 101 11.55 -15.03 42.11
CA ILE A 101 12.61 -15.79 41.43
C ILE A 101 13.24 -14.92 40.34
N ARG A 102 12.41 -14.38 39.44
CA ARG A 102 12.84 -13.57 38.29
C ARG A 102 13.58 -12.30 38.70
N ASN A 103 12.98 -11.49 39.56
CA ASN A 103 13.46 -10.12 39.82
C ASN A 103 14.45 -10.02 40.97
N ASN A 104 14.41 -10.95 41.93
CA ASN A 104 15.22 -10.89 43.14
C ASN A 104 16.26 -12.00 43.24
N ARG A 105 16.46 -12.80 42.17
CA ARG A 105 17.30 -14.02 42.19
C ARG A 105 16.94 -14.91 43.39
N TYR A 106 15.65 -14.98 43.70
CA TYR A 106 15.16 -15.70 44.87
C TYR A 106 15.24 -17.20 44.66
N MET A 107 15.78 -17.91 45.65
CA MET A 107 15.75 -19.36 45.71
C MET A 107 14.57 -19.81 46.57
N PRO A 108 13.58 -20.55 46.04
CA PRO A 108 12.42 -20.98 46.80
C PRO A 108 12.81 -21.70 48.09
N VAL A 109 12.33 -21.18 49.22
CA VAL A 109 12.52 -21.80 50.54
C VAL A 109 11.65 -23.05 50.68
N MET A 110 11.85 -23.84 51.75
CA MET A 110 11.12 -25.09 51.97
C MET A 110 9.60 -24.97 51.81
N ASP A 111 9.01 -23.88 52.31
CA ASP A 111 7.57 -23.66 52.24
C ASP A 111 7.06 -23.42 50.82
N ASP A 112 7.80 -22.65 50.02
CA ASP A 112 7.46 -22.41 48.62
C ASP A 112 7.60 -23.69 47.80
N ARG A 113 8.67 -24.47 48.03
CA ARG A 113 8.86 -25.79 47.40
C ARG A 113 7.73 -26.75 47.75
N ALA A 114 7.33 -26.80 49.03
CA ALA A 114 6.24 -27.66 49.49
C ALA A 114 4.91 -27.28 48.84
N PHE A 115 4.62 -25.97 48.73
CA PHE A 115 3.43 -25.49 48.03
C PHE A 115 3.42 -25.90 46.56
N LEU A 116 4.48 -25.60 45.80
CA LEU A 116 4.55 -25.88 44.36
C LEU A 116 4.43 -27.38 44.06
N GLU A 117 5.02 -28.24 44.90
CA GLU A 117 5.05 -29.69 44.71
C GLU A 117 3.76 -30.39 45.18
N GLN A 118 3.22 -29.99 46.33
CA GLN A 118 2.04 -30.66 46.91
C GLN A 118 0.72 -30.18 46.28
N MET A 119 0.69 -28.94 45.77
CA MET A 119 -0.46 -28.40 45.01
C MET A 119 -0.32 -28.63 43.50
N LYS A 120 0.44 -29.64 43.08
CA LYS A 120 0.81 -29.88 41.66
C LYS A 120 -0.33 -29.89 40.64
N GLU A 121 -1.53 -30.33 41.02
CA GLU A 121 -2.70 -30.37 40.13
C GLU A 121 -3.14 -28.96 39.72
N MET A 122 -2.80 -27.96 40.54
CA MET A 122 -3.18 -26.56 40.33
C MET A 122 -1.97 -25.69 39.93
N THR A 123 -0.73 -26.10 40.24
CA THR A 123 0.47 -25.30 39.95
C THR A 123 1.17 -25.67 38.63
N GLY A 124 1.01 -26.90 38.15
CA GLY A 124 1.80 -27.42 37.01
C GLY A 124 1.58 -26.68 35.69
N ALA A 125 0.32 -26.35 35.36
CA ALA A 125 -0.02 -25.62 34.14
C ALA A 125 0.56 -24.20 34.17
N SER A 126 0.36 -23.48 35.28
CA SER A 126 0.87 -22.12 35.51
C SER A 126 2.39 -22.05 35.32
N LEU A 127 3.13 -22.96 35.96
CA LEU A 127 4.59 -23.02 35.85
C LEU A 127 5.08 -23.40 34.45
N SER A 128 4.37 -24.32 33.76
CA SER A 128 4.75 -24.72 32.40
C SER A 128 4.55 -23.57 31.40
N THR A 129 3.43 -22.84 31.52
CA THR A 129 3.17 -21.62 30.76
C THR A 129 4.27 -20.59 30.99
N TRP A 130 4.62 -20.34 32.26
CA TRP A 130 5.67 -19.38 32.60
C TRP A 130 7.04 -19.76 32.01
N LEU A 131 7.42 -21.05 32.05
CA LEU A 131 8.66 -21.52 31.43
C LEU A 131 8.65 -21.34 29.89
N SER A 132 7.50 -21.57 29.25
CA SER A 132 7.33 -21.32 27.82
C SER A 132 7.48 -19.84 27.49
N GLU A 133 6.81 -18.96 28.24
CA GLU A 133 6.91 -17.50 28.08
C GLU A 133 8.34 -17.01 28.27
N LEU A 134 9.07 -17.53 29.26
CA LEU A 134 10.48 -17.20 29.46
C LEU A 134 11.36 -17.66 28.30
N ALA A 135 11.09 -18.82 27.71
CA ALA A 135 11.80 -19.27 26.52
C ALA A 135 11.50 -18.38 25.30
N GLU A 136 10.25 -17.90 25.14
CA GLU A 136 9.90 -16.93 24.09
C GLU A 136 10.60 -15.59 24.33
N GLU A 137 10.57 -15.07 25.56
CA GLU A 137 11.29 -13.88 25.98
C GLU A 137 12.81 -13.99 25.70
N PHE A 138 13.39 -15.17 25.95
CA PHE A 138 14.80 -15.41 25.62
C PHE A 138 15.04 -15.43 24.12
N LEU A 139 14.16 -16.07 23.35
CA LEU A 139 14.19 -16.10 21.89
C LEU A 139 14.04 -14.70 21.26
N LEU A 140 13.30 -13.82 21.91
CA LEU A 140 13.13 -12.42 21.52
C LEU A 140 14.21 -11.50 22.11
N GLY A 141 15.06 -12.04 22.98
CA GLY A 141 16.18 -11.32 23.58
C GLY A 141 15.81 -10.31 24.66
N THR A 142 14.64 -10.44 25.26
CA THR A 142 14.22 -9.61 26.41
C THR A 142 14.80 -10.11 27.73
N ILE A 143 15.25 -11.36 27.78
CA ILE A 143 16.01 -11.92 28.91
C ILE A 143 17.33 -12.53 28.46
N GLU A 144 18.26 -12.63 29.40
CA GLU A 144 19.60 -13.19 29.18
C GLU A 144 19.69 -14.65 29.61
N LYS A 145 20.52 -15.44 28.91
CA LYS A 145 20.71 -16.87 29.16
C LYS A 145 21.02 -17.23 30.63
N PRO A 146 21.86 -16.50 31.38
CA PRO A 146 22.11 -16.78 32.80
C PRO A 146 20.90 -16.53 33.71
N THR A 147 19.96 -15.69 33.29
CA THR A 147 18.69 -15.48 34.00
C THR A 147 17.75 -16.65 33.74
N LEU A 148 17.63 -17.07 32.47
CA LEU A 148 16.83 -18.23 32.09
C LEU A 148 17.30 -19.50 32.81
N HIS A 149 18.60 -19.82 32.74
CA HIS A 149 19.17 -20.99 33.43
C HIS A 149 18.89 -20.97 34.93
N PHE A 150 19.07 -19.82 35.58
CA PHE A 150 18.80 -19.70 37.01
C PHE A 150 17.34 -20.02 37.35
N ILE A 151 16.38 -19.56 36.54
CA ILE A 151 14.96 -19.85 36.74
C ILE A 151 14.69 -21.35 36.56
N PHE A 152 15.20 -21.96 35.48
CA PHE A 152 15.09 -23.41 35.25
C PHE A 152 15.71 -24.22 36.40
N GLU A 153 16.83 -23.79 36.99
CA GLU A 153 17.41 -24.44 38.18
C GLU A 153 16.50 -24.34 39.43
N GLN A 154 15.68 -23.29 39.54
CA GLN A 154 14.81 -23.12 40.71
C GLN A 154 13.52 -23.94 40.61
N ILE A 155 13.00 -24.16 39.40
CA ILE A 155 11.66 -24.73 39.21
C ILE A 155 11.58 -25.93 38.27
N GLY A 156 12.62 -26.21 37.48
CA GLY A 156 12.61 -27.23 36.44
C GLY A 156 12.56 -28.67 36.96
N ASP A 157 13.01 -28.91 38.19
CA ASP A 157 13.09 -30.25 38.79
C ASP A 157 11.81 -30.66 39.57
N TYR A 158 10.77 -29.82 39.60
CA TYR A 158 9.51 -30.16 40.27
C TYR A 158 8.75 -31.23 39.48
N SER A 159 8.19 -32.25 40.16
CA SER A 159 7.64 -33.45 39.50
C SER A 159 6.47 -33.18 38.56
N ASN A 160 5.82 -32.02 38.71
CA ASN A 160 4.69 -31.57 37.91
C ASN A 160 5.07 -30.74 36.68
N VAL A 161 6.35 -30.37 36.54
CA VAL A 161 6.86 -29.56 35.42
C VAL A 161 8.07 -30.21 34.75
N GLU A 162 8.81 -31.11 35.42
CA GLU A 162 10.03 -31.75 34.93
C GLU A 162 9.90 -32.31 33.51
N SER A 163 8.77 -32.97 33.20
CA SER A 163 8.51 -33.53 31.87
C SER A 163 8.39 -32.48 30.75
N PHE A 164 8.02 -31.25 31.09
CA PHE A 164 7.95 -30.10 30.19
C PHE A 164 9.26 -29.29 30.20
N ALA A 165 9.81 -29.02 31.38
CA ALA A 165 11.02 -28.23 31.56
C ALA A 165 12.26 -28.91 30.97
N THR A 166 12.41 -30.23 31.14
CA THR A 166 13.62 -30.94 30.73
C THR A 166 13.88 -30.87 29.22
N PRO A 167 12.88 -31.13 28.32
CA PRO A 167 13.05 -30.90 26.89
C PRO A 167 13.44 -29.46 26.56
N LEU A 168 12.70 -28.48 27.10
CA LEU A 168 12.91 -27.06 26.82
C LEU A 168 14.30 -26.57 27.27
N GLN A 169 14.79 -27.05 28.42
CA GLN A 169 16.11 -26.73 28.92
C GLN A 169 17.24 -27.25 28.03
N ARG A 170 17.04 -28.40 27.37
CA ARG A 170 18.00 -28.96 26.39
C ARG A 170 18.04 -28.14 25.09
N GLU A 171 16.99 -27.40 24.81
CA GLU A 171 16.87 -26.58 23.59
C GLU A 171 17.41 -25.15 23.76
N ILE A 172 17.80 -24.71 24.96
CA ILE A 172 18.26 -23.33 25.23
C ILE A 172 19.37 -22.89 24.26
N ASP A 173 20.34 -23.76 23.96
CA ASP A 173 21.41 -23.44 23.01
C ASP A 173 20.88 -23.24 21.57
N ASN A 174 19.89 -24.04 21.16
CA ASN A 174 19.25 -23.90 19.85
C ASN A 174 18.39 -22.63 19.77
N ILE A 175 17.70 -22.28 20.86
CA ILE A 175 16.96 -21.02 21.00
C ILE A 175 17.91 -19.83 20.85
N GLU A 176 19.08 -19.89 21.49
CA GLU A 176 20.11 -18.85 21.40
C GLU A 176 20.66 -18.68 19.98
N ILE A 177 20.90 -19.79 19.26
CA ILE A 177 21.36 -19.75 17.87
C ILE A 177 20.31 -19.09 16.95
N SER A 178 19.03 -19.35 17.20
CA SER A 178 17.93 -18.90 16.33
C SER A 178 17.42 -17.48 16.63
N ARG A 179 17.88 -16.87 17.74
CA ARG A 179 17.48 -15.51 18.17
C ARG A 179 17.54 -14.49 17.05
N GLY A 180 18.69 -14.42 16.36
CA GLY A 180 18.91 -13.40 15.33
C GLY A 180 17.90 -13.50 14.18
N ASP A 181 17.59 -14.72 13.77
CA ASP A 181 16.66 -14.97 12.67
C ASP A 181 15.20 -14.67 13.06
N ILE A 182 14.78 -15.07 14.26
CA ILE A 182 13.44 -14.76 14.77
C ILE A 182 13.26 -13.27 15.02
N GLN A 183 14.23 -12.60 15.64
CA GLN A 183 14.18 -11.15 15.84
C GLN A 183 14.11 -10.40 14.50
N THR A 184 14.83 -10.87 13.49
CA THR A 184 14.73 -10.31 12.14
C THR A 184 13.32 -10.48 11.57
N ALA A 185 12.72 -11.67 11.72
CA ALA A 185 11.36 -11.92 11.25
C ALA A 185 10.31 -11.05 11.96
N GLU A 186 10.40 -10.92 13.30
CA GLU A 186 9.50 -10.06 14.07
C GLU A 186 9.68 -8.57 13.73
N ASN A 187 10.91 -8.09 13.50
CA ASN A 187 11.14 -6.71 13.08
C ASN A 187 10.52 -6.43 11.70
N LEU A 188 10.73 -7.33 10.72
CA LEU A 188 10.10 -7.23 9.41
C LEU A 188 8.56 -7.22 9.52
N PHE A 189 8.00 -8.03 10.41
CA PHE A 189 6.56 -8.03 10.67
C PHE A 189 6.07 -6.69 11.24
N MET A 190 6.80 -6.13 12.20
CA MET A 190 6.49 -4.84 12.82
C MET A 190 6.62 -3.66 11.85
N ASP A 191 7.53 -3.77 10.87
CA ASP A 191 7.74 -2.80 9.80
C ASP A 191 6.78 -3.00 8.61
N GLU A 192 5.78 -3.90 8.76
CA GLU A 192 4.77 -4.26 7.74
C GLU A 192 5.35 -4.90 6.46
N GLU A 193 6.60 -5.36 6.50
CA GLU A 193 7.26 -6.14 5.44
C GLU A 193 6.84 -7.63 5.49
N TYR A 194 5.54 -7.88 5.33
CA TYR A 194 4.94 -9.18 5.61
C TYR A 194 5.49 -10.35 4.78
N ILE A 195 5.78 -10.13 3.49
CA ILE A 195 6.34 -11.18 2.62
C ILE A 195 7.74 -11.58 3.10
N SER A 196 8.61 -10.60 3.35
CA SER A 196 9.95 -10.81 3.88
C SER A 196 9.91 -11.53 5.22
N ALA A 197 9.01 -11.13 6.12
CA ALA A 197 8.80 -11.79 7.41
C ALA A 197 8.37 -13.25 7.25
N ALA A 198 7.39 -13.52 6.37
CA ALA A 198 6.88 -14.87 6.12
C ALA A 198 7.97 -15.79 5.55
N ILE A 199 8.72 -15.33 4.55
CA ILE A 199 9.87 -16.06 3.99
C ILE A 199 10.90 -16.35 5.08
N LYS A 200 11.15 -15.39 5.98
CA LYS A 200 12.10 -15.59 7.08
C LYS A 200 11.62 -16.66 8.07
N TYR A 201 10.34 -16.67 8.46
CA TYR A 201 9.80 -17.76 9.29
C TYR A 201 9.84 -19.12 8.59
N ILE A 202 9.52 -19.18 7.29
CA ILE A 202 9.62 -20.43 6.51
C ILE A 202 11.06 -20.97 6.54
N SER A 203 12.06 -20.11 6.34
CA SER A 203 13.47 -20.50 6.44
C SER A 203 13.85 -21.01 7.84
N VAL A 204 13.29 -20.42 8.91
CA VAL A 204 13.48 -20.93 10.28
C VAL A 204 12.83 -22.31 10.44
N LEU A 205 11.63 -22.52 9.92
CA LEU A 205 10.94 -23.81 9.98
C LEU A 205 11.69 -24.93 9.25
N GLU A 206 12.38 -24.61 8.16
CA GLU A 206 13.20 -25.58 7.41
C GLU A 206 14.46 -26.02 8.15
N SER A 207 14.93 -25.21 9.11
CA SER A 207 16.23 -25.38 9.78
C SER A 207 16.13 -25.67 11.28
N THR A 208 14.93 -25.63 11.85
CA THR A 208 14.71 -25.80 13.29
C THR A 208 13.61 -26.82 13.56
N ASP A 209 13.70 -27.45 14.74
CA ASP A 209 12.70 -28.34 15.33
C ASP A 209 12.35 -27.84 16.75
N GLY A 210 11.40 -28.49 17.41
CA GLY A 210 11.10 -28.26 18.82
C GLY A 210 10.45 -26.90 19.08
N PHE A 211 10.90 -26.21 20.12
CA PHE A 211 10.33 -24.95 20.61
C PHE A 211 10.38 -23.83 19.57
N VAL A 212 11.54 -23.62 18.93
CA VAL A 212 11.71 -22.55 17.94
C VAL A 212 10.83 -22.80 16.72
N HIS A 213 10.73 -24.06 16.28
CA HIS A 213 9.84 -24.45 15.19
C HIS A 213 8.37 -24.17 15.54
N ALA A 214 7.92 -24.60 16.72
CA ALA A 214 6.54 -24.37 17.16
C ALA A 214 6.22 -22.86 17.29
N TYR A 215 7.18 -22.06 17.75
CA TYR A 215 7.06 -20.61 17.78
C TYR A 215 6.91 -20.03 16.36
N ALA A 216 7.83 -20.37 15.46
CA ALA A 216 7.83 -19.88 14.08
C ALA A 216 6.56 -20.28 13.31
N ASP A 217 6.07 -21.52 13.51
CA ASP A 217 4.87 -22.04 12.84
C ASP A 217 3.62 -21.25 13.26
N ARG A 218 3.47 -21.03 14.58
CA ARG A 218 2.39 -20.21 15.13
C ARG A 218 2.46 -18.78 14.58
N ARG A 219 3.63 -18.14 14.62
CA ARG A 219 3.80 -16.76 14.14
C ARG A 219 3.56 -16.64 12.64
N LEU A 220 4.01 -17.61 11.84
CA LEU A 220 3.71 -17.67 10.41
C LEU A 220 2.21 -17.83 10.14
N SER A 221 1.50 -18.64 10.94
CA SER A 221 0.04 -18.77 10.83
C SER A 221 -0.66 -17.44 11.12
N ASP A 222 -0.29 -16.76 12.21
CA ASP A 222 -0.84 -15.44 12.56
C ASP A 222 -0.58 -14.42 11.43
N LEU A 223 0.66 -14.40 10.90
CA LEU A 223 1.07 -13.51 9.82
C LEU A 223 0.27 -13.74 8.54
N LYS A 224 0.08 -15.01 8.14
CA LYS A 224 -0.68 -15.39 6.96
C LYS A 224 -2.11 -14.85 6.98
N GLU A 225 -2.76 -14.83 8.14
CA GLU A 225 -4.12 -14.28 8.29
C GLU A 225 -4.17 -12.77 8.05
N VAL A 226 -3.15 -12.04 8.49
CA VAL A 226 -3.10 -10.56 8.39
C VAL A 226 -2.68 -10.10 7.00
N MET A 227 -1.69 -10.77 6.39
CA MET A 227 -1.07 -10.29 5.17
C MET A 227 -1.86 -10.59 3.89
N TYR A 228 -2.66 -11.66 3.88
CA TYR A 228 -3.23 -12.20 2.65
C TYR A 228 -4.10 -11.19 1.89
N THR A 229 -5.09 -10.62 2.58
CA THR A 229 -6.06 -9.71 1.95
C THR A 229 -5.41 -8.44 1.37
N PRO A 230 -4.64 -7.65 2.14
CA PRO A 230 -4.06 -6.41 1.61
C PRO A 230 -3.12 -6.64 0.43
N ILE A 231 -2.30 -7.70 0.47
CA ILE A 231 -1.38 -8.02 -0.63
C ILE A 231 -2.14 -8.46 -1.87
N MET A 232 -3.22 -9.24 -1.71
CA MET A 232 -4.05 -9.64 -2.85
C MET A 232 -4.79 -8.45 -3.48
N GLU A 233 -5.23 -7.47 -2.69
CA GLU A 233 -5.82 -6.22 -3.20
C GLU A 233 -4.79 -5.35 -3.95
N GLU A 234 -3.54 -5.30 -3.46
CA GLU A 234 -2.44 -4.66 -4.17
C GLU A 234 -2.18 -5.37 -5.51
N CYS A 235 -2.09 -6.70 -5.53
CA CYS A 235 -1.90 -7.47 -6.75
C CYS A 235 -3.05 -7.26 -7.75
N ASP A 236 -4.30 -7.20 -7.27
CA ASP A 236 -5.46 -6.90 -8.12
C ASP A 236 -5.32 -5.52 -8.76
N THR A 237 -4.92 -4.51 -7.98
CA THR A 237 -4.68 -3.14 -8.47
C THR A 237 -3.55 -3.11 -9.49
N LEU A 238 -2.46 -3.84 -9.28
CA LEU A 238 -1.34 -3.91 -10.23
C LEU A 238 -1.78 -4.53 -11.55
N LEU A 239 -2.51 -5.65 -11.51
CA LEU A 239 -3.02 -6.35 -12.71
C LEU A 239 -4.00 -5.47 -13.50
N ASP A 240 -4.95 -4.84 -12.82
CA ASP A 240 -5.95 -3.95 -13.43
C ASP A 240 -5.32 -2.73 -14.14
N ASN A 241 -4.09 -2.36 -13.75
CA ASN A 241 -3.32 -1.26 -14.32
C ASN A 241 -2.14 -1.73 -15.19
N TYR A 242 -2.14 -2.99 -15.64
CA TYR A 242 -1.14 -3.56 -16.56
C TYR A 242 0.28 -3.59 -15.99
N ARG A 243 0.43 -3.55 -14.66
CA ARG A 243 1.71 -3.61 -13.93
C ARG A 243 2.12 -5.06 -13.67
N TYR A 244 2.23 -5.83 -14.75
CA TYR A 244 2.40 -7.28 -14.70
C TYR A 244 3.73 -7.72 -14.10
N TYR A 245 4.82 -6.98 -14.29
CA TYR A 245 6.12 -7.32 -13.72
C TYR A 245 6.13 -7.13 -12.20
N SER A 246 5.55 -6.03 -11.72
CA SER A 246 5.36 -5.80 -10.29
C SER A 246 4.46 -6.87 -9.67
N ALA A 247 3.33 -7.19 -10.32
CA ALA A 247 2.41 -8.22 -9.85
C ALA A 247 3.05 -9.61 -9.82
N GLU A 248 3.78 -10.00 -10.87
CA GLU A 248 4.49 -11.29 -10.94
C GLU A 248 5.48 -11.47 -9.79
N ALA A 249 6.25 -10.42 -9.45
CA ALA A 249 7.23 -10.48 -8.36
C ALA A 249 6.54 -10.80 -7.02
N ILE A 250 5.50 -10.04 -6.68
CA ILE A 250 4.75 -10.23 -5.42
C ILE A 250 4.03 -11.58 -5.42
N LEU A 251 3.37 -11.95 -6.52
CA LEU A 251 2.61 -13.18 -6.62
C LEU A 251 3.49 -14.43 -6.61
N SER A 252 4.74 -14.35 -7.09
CA SER A 252 5.72 -15.44 -7.01
C SER A 252 6.10 -15.73 -5.56
N ASP A 253 6.33 -14.70 -4.76
CA ASP A 253 6.61 -14.85 -3.33
C ASP A 253 5.36 -15.34 -2.58
N MET A 254 4.19 -14.79 -2.89
CA MET A 254 2.92 -15.25 -2.34
C MET A 254 2.64 -16.72 -2.68
N ALA A 255 2.98 -17.19 -3.87
CA ALA A 255 2.85 -18.59 -4.25
C ALA A 255 3.80 -19.51 -3.46
N THR A 256 4.94 -18.99 -2.99
CA THR A 256 5.83 -19.73 -2.08
C THR A 256 5.22 -19.85 -0.68
N ILE A 257 4.57 -18.79 -0.21
CA ILE A 257 3.95 -18.72 1.12
C ILE A 257 2.62 -19.52 1.17
N PHE A 258 1.86 -19.49 0.09
CA PHE A 258 0.54 -20.12 -0.08
C PHE A 258 0.52 -21.05 -1.31
N PRO A 259 1.26 -22.17 -1.29
CA PRO A 259 1.46 -23.01 -2.48
C PRO A 259 0.17 -23.62 -3.04
N GLU A 260 -0.82 -23.87 -2.19
CA GLU A 260 -2.10 -24.51 -2.55
C GLU A 260 -3.21 -23.50 -2.90
N ASP A 261 -2.93 -22.19 -2.87
CA ASP A 261 -3.94 -21.17 -3.14
C ASP A 261 -4.19 -20.95 -4.63
N GLN A 262 -5.36 -21.39 -5.10
CA GLN A 262 -5.73 -21.31 -6.51
C GLN A 262 -5.90 -19.87 -7.02
N ARG A 263 -6.27 -18.90 -6.17
CA ARG A 263 -6.43 -17.50 -6.58
C ARG A 263 -5.07 -16.88 -6.87
N ILE A 264 -4.09 -17.12 -5.99
CA ILE A 264 -2.70 -16.68 -6.20
C ILE A 264 -2.15 -17.31 -7.48
N GLN A 265 -2.29 -18.61 -7.66
CA GLN A 265 -1.80 -19.31 -8.85
C GLN A 265 -2.45 -18.79 -10.15
N ALA A 266 -3.75 -18.53 -10.15
CA ALA A 266 -4.44 -17.98 -11.32
C ALA A 266 -3.94 -16.57 -11.68
N LYS A 267 -3.70 -15.72 -10.68
CA LYS A 267 -3.19 -14.35 -10.89
C LYS A 267 -1.73 -14.32 -11.28
N LEU A 268 -0.92 -15.21 -10.70
CA LEU A 268 0.47 -15.39 -11.13
C LEU A 268 0.52 -15.84 -12.59
N LEU A 269 -0.37 -16.74 -13.01
CA LEU A 269 -0.48 -17.14 -14.42
C LEU A 269 -0.88 -15.97 -15.32
N GLU A 270 -1.83 -15.13 -14.89
CA GLU A 270 -2.21 -13.91 -15.63
C GLU A 270 -1.02 -12.96 -15.80
N ALA A 271 -0.28 -12.69 -14.72
CA ALA A 271 0.91 -11.84 -14.74
C ALA A 271 1.99 -12.41 -15.68
N THR A 272 2.38 -13.67 -15.45
CA THR A 272 3.44 -14.37 -16.21
C THR A 272 3.12 -14.56 -17.70
N THR A 273 1.83 -14.57 -18.09
CA THR A 273 1.43 -14.64 -19.51
C THR A 273 1.62 -13.29 -20.22
N ASN A 274 1.72 -12.19 -19.47
CA ASN A 274 1.92 -10.83 -19.99
C ASN A 274 3.32 -10.27 -19.71
N THR A 275 4.24 -11.08 -19.17
CA THR A 275 5.64 -10.70 -18.95
C THR A 275 6.57 -11.56 -19.79
N ASP A 276 7.65 -10.92 -20.23
CA ASP A 276 8.79 -11.56 -20.90
C ASP A 276 10.06 -11.40 -20.08
N LEU A 277 11.01 -12.32 -20.26
CA LEU A 277 12.34 -12.22 -19.65
C LEU A 277 13.01 -10.90 -20.04
N VAL A 278 13.36 -10.10 -19.03
CA VAL A 278 14.06 -8.83 -19.23
C VAL A 278 15.56 -9.02 -19.35
N THR A 279 16.19 -8.20 -20.18
CA THR A 279 17.64 -8.12 -20.34
C THR A 279 18.11 -6.68 -20.26
N GLN A 280 19.40 -6.50 -19.97
CA GLN A 280 19.98 -5.16 -19.93
C GLN A 280 19.95 -4.52 -21.32
N TYR A 281 19.26 -3.39 -21.43
CA TYR A 281 19.27 -2.58 -22.64
C TYR A 281 20.46 -1.61 -22.63
N THR A 282 21.21 -1.59 -23.74
CA THR A 282 22.43 -0.78 -23.90
C THR A 282 22.36 0.22 -25.05
N GLY A 283 21.22 0.26 -25.76
CA GLY A 283 21.01 1.15 -26.90
C GLY A 283 20.61 2.58 -26.50
N GLN A 284 20.13 3.34 -27.48
CA GLN A 284 19.59 4.67 -27.25
C GLN A 284 18.17 4.60 -26.70
N ILE A 285 17.82 5.55 -25.83
CA ILE A 285 16.48 5.74 -25.31
C ILE A 285 15.88 6.93 -26.06
N GLU A 286 14.74 6.72 -26.70
CA GLU A 286 14.06 7.78 -27.43
C GLU A 286 13.10 8.50 -26.50
N VAL A 287 12.96 9.82 -26.70
CA VAL A 287 11.95 10.63 -26.03
C VAL A 287 11.21 11.40 -27.10
N ILE A 288 9.88 11.26 -27.16
CA ILE A 288 9.04 12.05 -28.06
C ILE A 288 8.14 12.96 -27.25
N CYS A 289 7.80 14.11 -27.80
CA CYS A 289 6.91 15.04 -27.13
C CYS A 289 5.80 15.54 -28.05
N VAL A 290 4.58 15.59 -27.53
CA VAL A 290 3.39 16.11 -28.19
C VAL A 290 2.76 17.23 -27.36
N LYS A 291 2.18 18.19 -28.07
CA LYS A 291 1.30 19.24 -27.53
C LYS A 291 -0.17 18.80 -27.64
N PRO A 292 -1.14 19.56 -27.09
CA PRO A 292 -2.56 19.25 -27.27
C PRO A 292 -2.92 18.97 -28.73
N LEU A 293 -3.77 17.97 -28.95
CA LEU A 293 -4.08 17.50 -30.29
C LEU A 293 -5.26 18.26 -30.92
N ILE A 294 -5.25 18.36 -32.25
CA ILE A 294 -6.40 18.81 -33.03
C ILE A 294 -7.46 17.69 -32.99
N ALA A 295 -8.51 17.92 -32.20
CA ALA A 295 -9.64 17.02 -32.03
C ALA A 295 -10.70 17.21 -33.13
N ASP A 296 -10.99 18.46 -33.52
CA ASP A 296 -11.90 18.82 -34.61
C ASP A 296 -11.14 19.49 -35.75
N LYS A 297 -10.88 18.71 -36.80
CA LYS A 297 -10.12 19.13 -37.98
C LYS A 297 -10.88 20.14 -38.83
N GLU A 298 -12.21 20.05 -38.88
CA GLU A 298 -13.02 20.97 -39.66
C GLU A 298 -12.93 22.37 -39.06
N LEU A 299 -13.03 22.46 -37.73
CA LEU A 299 -12.86 23.72 -37.03
C LEU A 299 -11.40 24.22 -37.10
N ALA A 300 -10.42 23.37 -36.81
CA ALA A 300 -9.01 23.76 -36.82
C ALA A 300 -8.51 24.27 -38.18
N PHE A 301 -8.97 23.67 -39.28
CA PHE A 301 -8.54 24.05 -40.63
C PHE A 301 -9.46 25.06 -41.32
N SER A 302 -10.63 25.39 -40.78
CA SER A 302 -11.52 26.43 -41.36
C SER A 302 -11.16 27.86 -40.94
N VAL A 303 -10.53 28.05 -39.79
CA VAL A 303 -10.26 29.38 -39.21
C VAL A 303 -9.10 30.11 -39.93
N SER A 304 -9.23 31.43 -40.13
CA SER A 304 -8.16 32.31 -40.62
C SER A 304 -6.99 32.35 -39.62
N GLY A 305 -5.77 32.03 -40.05
CA GLY A 305 -4.61 31.79 -39.16
C GLY A 305 -4.19 30.32 -39.03
N SER A 306 -4.75 29.45 -39.88
CA SER A 306 -4.51 28.00 -39.84
C SER A 306 -3.05 27.57 -40.01
N SER A 307 -2.18 28.40 -40.59
CA SER A 307 -0.76 28.03 -40.78
C SER A 307 -0.01 27.78 -39.48
N THR A 308 -0.31 28.53 -38.42
CA THR A 308 0.32 28.36 -37.10
C THR A 308 -0.19 27.08 -36.44
N THR A 309 -1.51 26.89 -36.40
CA THR A 309 -2.15 25.68 -35.87
C THR A 309 -1.68 24.41 -36.61
N GLU A 310 -1.64 24.46 -37.94
CA GLU A 310 -1.17 23.37 -38.81
C GLU A 310 0.32 23.05 -38.62
N SER A 311 1.12 23.99 -38.11
CA SER A 311 2.55 23.80 -37.89
C SER A 311 2.87 23.28 -36.50
N PHE A 312 2.19 23.76 -35.46
CA PHE A 312 2.57 23.46 -34.08
C PHE A 312 1.85 22.26 -33.45
N TYR A 313 0.82 21.71 -34.10
CA TYR A 313 0.01 20.63 -33.51
C TYR A 313 -0.21 19.46 -34.47
N LEU A 314 -0.33 18.27 -33.88
CA LEU A 314 -0.78 17.05 -34.57
C LEU A 314 -2.30 16.94 -34.52
N THR A 315 -2.86 16.19 -35.46
CA THR A 315 -4.22 15.68 -35.35
C THR A 315 -4.26 14.43 -34.47
N THR A 316 -5.43 14.13 -33.91
CA THR A 316 -5.65 12.87 -33.18
C THR A 316 -5.37 11.63 -34.02
N ASP A 317 -5.65 11.67 -35.33
CA ASP A 317 -5.39 10.56 -36.25
C ASP A 317 -3.89 10.36 -36.51
N GLU A 318 -3.14 11.44 -36.71
CA GLU A 318 -1.67 11.36 -36.85
C GLU A 318 -1.04 10.74 -35.60
N PHE A 319 -1.47 11.18 -34.42
CA PHE A 319 -0.92 10.65 -33.18
C PHE A 319 -1.23 9.15 -33.01
N ARG A 320 -2.45 8.69 -33.31
CA ARG A 320 -2.79 7.25 -33.29
C ARG A 320 -1.93 6.44 -34.25
N LYS A 321 -1.69 6.94 -35.47
CA LYS A 321 -0.81 6.27 -36.44
C LYS A 321 0.66 6.26 -35.98
N ILE A 322 1.11 7.30 -35.28
CA ILE A 322 2.44 7.34 -34.66
C ILE A 322 2.55 6.23 -33.61
N LEU A 323 1.59 6.10 -32.69
CA LEU A 323 1.59 5.01 -31.69
C LEU A 323 1.62 3.63 -32.35
N GLN A 324 0.77 3.42 -33.37
CA GLN A 324 0.76 2.17 -34.14
C GLN A 324 2.12 1.87 -34.77
N SER A 325 2.75 2.86 -35.41
CA SER A 325 4.07 2.68 -36.04
C SER A 325 5.18 2.42 -35.03
N LEU A 326 5.11 3.05 -33.85
CA LEU A 326 6.05 2.80 -32.75
C LEU A 326 5.91 1.36 -32.26
N TYR A 327 4.68 0.89 -32.05
CA TYR A 327 4.38 -0.48 -31.64
C TYR A 327 4.87 -1.52 -32.67
N GLU A 328 4.55 -1.34 -33.95
CA GLU A 328 4.99 -2.22 -35.06
C GLU A 328 6.52 -2.26 -35.24
N ARG A 329 7.23 -1.33 -34.62
CA ARG A 329 8.68 -1.25 -34.62
C ARG A 329 9.26 -1.59 -33.26
N ASP A 330 8.54 -2.34 -32.44
CA ASP A 330 9.01 -2.87 -31.16
C ASP A 330 9.40 -1.81 -30.12
N TYR A 331 8.87 -0.58 -30.22
CA TYR A 331 9.03 0.37 -29.13
C TYR A 331 8.19 -0.05 -27.92
N ILE A 332 8.69 0.23 -26.72
CA ILE A 332 8.00 0.02 -25.44
C ILE A 332 8.10 1.29 -24.59
N LEU A 333 7.01 1.67 -23.95
CA LEU A 333 6.97 2.79 -23.02
C LEU A 333 7.71 2.43 -21.74
N ILE A 334 8.62 3.30 -21.30
CA ILE A 334 9.33 3.17 -20.02
C ILE A 334 9.19 4.44 -19.19
N ASP A 335 9.38 4.31 -17.88
CA ASP A 335 9.50 5.47 -17.00
C ASP A 335 10.93 6.04 -17.13
N ALA A 336 11.06 7.36 -17.20
CA ALA A 336 12.36 8.02 -17.17
C ALA A 336 13.14 7.70 -15.89
N HIS A 337 12.46 7.40 -14.78
CA HIS A 337 13.08 6.94 -13.54
C HIS A 337 13.68 5.53 -13.65
N SER A 338 13.26 4.69 -14.61
CA SER A 338 13.74 3.31 -14.71
C SER A 338 15.24 3.17 -14.97
N ILE A 339 15.91 4.25 -15.36
CA ILE A 339 17.34 4.28 -15.71
C ILE A 339 18.21 5.05 -14.73
N VAL A 340 17.62 5.51 -13.62
CA VAL A 340 18.33 6.29 -12.62
C VAL A 340 17.90 5.90 -11.22
N ASP A 341 18.86 5.81 -10.32
CA ASP A 341 18.62 5.69 -8.89
C ASP A 341 18.78 7.09 -8.25
N MET A 342 17.68 7.56 -7.67
CA MET A 342 17.54 8.88 -7.06
C MET A 342 17.52 8.83 -5.53
N SER A 343 17.69 7.65 -4.91
CA SER A 343 17.63 7.45 -3.45
C SER A 343 18.66 8.27 -2.66
N ASN A 344 19.71 8.74 -3.33
CA ASN A 344 20.70 9.62 -2.74
C ASN A 344 20.44 11.07 -3.18
N ASP A 345 20.29 12.00 -2.24
CA ASP A 345 20.02 13.41 -2.56
C ASP A 345 21.19 14.15 -3.21
N THR A 346 22.42 13.63 -3.04
CA THR A 346 23.66 14.32 -3.42
C THR A 346 24.18 13.91 -4.79
N PHE A 347 23.85 12.71 -5.28
CA PHE A 347 24.23 12.26 -6.62
C PHE A 347 23.19 11.29 -7.20
N LEU A 348 23.14 11.20 -8.53
CA LEU A 348 22.37 10.20 -9.24
C LEU A 348 23.28 9.03 -9.65
N LEU A 349 22.78 7.80 -9.53
CA LEU A 349 23.46 6.64 -10.10
C LEU A 349 22.76 6.18 -11.37
N ASP A 350 23.56 5.89 -12.40
CA ASP A 350 23.08 5.24 -13.61
C ASP A 350 22.62 3.82 -13.27
N LYS A 351 21.35 3.53 -13.56
CA LYS A 351 20.74 2.21 -13.35
C LYS A 351 20.63 1.52 -14.70
N ASN A 352 21.09 0.28 -14.74
CA ASN A 352 20.92 -0.56 -15.91
C ASN A 352 19.42 -0.75 -16.20
N LEU A 353 18.97 -0.24 -17.35
CA LEU A 353 17.60 -0.45 -17.82
C LEU A 353 17.40 -1.91 -18.17
N MET A 354 16.40 -2.54 -17.56
CA MET A 354 16.01 -3.92 -17.84
C MET A 354 14.64 -3.91 -18.52
N ILE A 355 14.57 -4.40 -19.77
CA ILE A 355 13.33 -4.50 -20.56
C ILE A 355 13.36 -5.79 -21.40
N PRO A 356 12.25 -6.23 -22.02
CA PRO A 356 12.25 -7.35 -22.96
C PRO A 356 13.29 -7.17 -24.07
N ALA A 357 14.00 -8.25 -24.40
CA ALA A 357 15.23 -8.20 -25.22
C ALA A 357 15.01 -7.69 -26.66
N ASP A 358 13.80 -7.80 -27.18
CA ASP A 358 13.38 -7.41 -28.51
C ASP A 358 12.80 -5.98 -28.57
N LYS A 359 12.56 -5.35 -27.42
CA LYS A 359 11.94 -4.02 -27.35
C LYS A 359 12.97 -2.88 -27.32
N LYS A 360 12.52 -1.70 -27.74
CA LYS A 360 13.28 -0.43 -27.69
C LYS A 360 12.58 0.58 -26.79
N PRO A 361 13.26 1.15 -25.78
CA PRO A 361 12.62 2.04 -24.82
C PRO A 361 12.28 3.40 -25.43
N LEU A 362 11.10 3.89 -25.05
CA LEU A 362 10.53 5.16 -25.44
C LEU A 362 9.91 5.86 -24.23
N VAL A 363 10.14 7.16 -24.09
CA VAL A 363 9.37 8.04 -23.20
C VAL A 363 8.48 8.94 -24.04
N ILE A 364 7.19 9.02 -23.72
CA ILE A 364 6.26 9.99 -24.31
C ILE A 364 6.04 11.12 -23.31
N ILE A 365 6.18 12.36 -23.78
CA ILE A 365 5.88 13.57 -23.01
C ILE A 365 4.68 14.27 -23.63
N VAL A 366 3.64 14.53 -22.84
CA VAL A 366 2.53 15.41 -23.21
C VAL A 366 2.77 16.75 -22.52
N GLU A 367 3.09 17.79 -23.28
CA GLU A 367 3.34 19.14 -22.75
C GLU A 367 2.17 20.08 -22.98
N ASN A 368 2.06 21.13 -22.16
CA ASN A 368 1.15 22.25 -22.38
C ASN A 368 -0.34 21.88 -22.38
N VAL A 369 -0.75 20.99 -21.46
CA VAL A 369 -2.14 20.57 -21.21
C VAL A 369 -2.86 21.47 -20.19
N ASN A 370 -2.47 22.73 -20.12
CA ASN A 370 -3.17 23.81 -19.39
C ASN A 370 -4.24 24.51 -20.25
N TYR A 371 -4.49 24.07 -21.48
CA TYR A 371 -5.59 24.53 -22.33
C TYR A 371 -5.82 26.05 -22.33
N THR A 372 -4.78 26.79 -22.74
CA THR A 372 -4.83 28.25 -22.82
C THR A 372 -5.98 28.75 -23.69
N ALA A 373 -6.45 29.97 -23.43
CA ALA A 373 -7.60 30.55 -24.12
C ALA A 373 -7.33 30.68 -25.63
N TYR A 374 -6.06 30.72 -26.03
CA TYR A 374 -5.64 30.66 -27.42
C TYR A 374 -6.17 29.44 -28.18
N LEU A 375 -6.35 28.29 -27.51
CA LEU A 375 -6.81 27.04 -28.13
C LEU A 375 -8.33 26.96 -28.27
N ASN A 376 -9.07 27.82 -27.56
CA ASN A 376 -10.54 27.83 -27.61
C ASN A 376 -11.05 28.12 -29.03
N GLU A 377 -12.16 27.44 -29.39
CA GLU A 377 -12.84 27.58 -30.68
C GLU A 377 -11.96 27.27 -31.91
N LYS A 378 -10.83 26.56 -31.73
CA LYS A 378 -9.90 26.15 -32.81
C LYS A 378 -9.81 24.64 -32.99
N GLY A 379 -10.78 23.89 -32.49
CA GLY A 379 -10.85 22.43 -32.63
C GLY A 379 -9.95 21.65 -31.68
N PHE A 380 -9.55 22.26 -30.56
CA PHE A 380 -8.79 21.62 -29.48
C PHE A 380 -9.67 21.34 -28.27
N CYS A 381 -9.23 20.41 -27.42
CA CYS A 381 -9.70 20.30 -26.05
C CYS A 381 -9.50 21.61 -25.29
N THR A 382 -10.44 21.93 -24.41
CA THR A 382 -10.41 23.10 -23.54
C THR A 382 -10.21 22.72 -22.07
N ARG A 383 -10.37 21.44 -21.73
CA ARG A 383 -10.07 20.86 -20.41
C ARG A 383 -9.99 19.34 -20.49
N LEU A 384 -9.40 18.70 -19.47
CA LEU A 384 -9.60 17.28 -19.19
C LEU A 384 -10.79 17.10 -18.25
N VAL A 385 -11.48 15.96 -18.39
CA VAL A 385 -12.57 15.54 -17.50
C VAL A 385 -12.52 14.04 -17.29
N ILE A 386 -13.13 13.56 -16.22
CA ILE A 386 -13.45 12.13 -16.06
C ILE A 386 -14.83 11.91 -16.67
N ASN A 387 -14.93 10.98 -17.63
CA ASN A 387 -16.20 10.64 -18.26
C ASN A 387 -17.07 9.73 -17.37
N ASP A 388 -18.27 9.39 -17.83
CA ASP A 388 -19.22 8.54 -17.12
C ASP A 388 -18.76 7.07 -16.93
N GLN A 389 -17.70 6.66 -17.62
CA GLN A 389 -17.02 5.38 -17.42
C GLN A 389 -15.78 5.48 -16.52
N GLY A 390 -15.52 6.63 -15.90
CA GLY A 390 -14.37 6.82 -15.01
C GLY A 390 -13.04 6.97 -15.76
N GLN A 391 -13.05 7.36 -17.04
CA GLN A 391 -11.85 7.50 -17.88
C GLN A 391 -11.51 8.97 -18.12
N VAL A 392 -10.23 9.31 -18.05
CA VAL A 392 -9.74 10.66 -18.39
C VAL A 392 -9.96 10.92 -19.88
N SER A 393 -10.65 12.02 -20.18
CA SER A 393 -11.13 12.37 -21.52
C SER A 393 -10.94 13.85 -21.79
N GLY A 394 -10.79 14.21 -23.06
CA GLY A 394 -10.78 15.60 -23.50
C GLY A 394 -12.20 16.14 -23.68
N GLU A 395 -12.45 17.37 -23.25
CA GLU A 395 -13.68 18.11 -23.53
C GLU A 395 -13.41 19.24 -24.52
N TYR A 396 -14.25 19.37 -25.55
CA TYR A 396 -14.19 20.48 -26.51
C TYR A 396 -15.57 20.86 -27.05
N ARG A 397 -15.63 21.94 -27.85
CA ARG A 397 -16.80 22.28 -28.68
C ARG A 397 -16.49 21.99 -30.15
N ASN A 398 -17.36 21.21 -30.80
CA ASN A 398 -17.21 20.89 -32.22
C ASN A 398 -17.62 22.07 -33.12
N ALA A 399 -17.44 21.93 -34.43
CA ALA A 399 -17.83 22.93 -35.44
C ALA A 399 -19.33 23.31 -35.39
N ALA A 400 -20.20 22.46 -34.83
CA ALA A 400 -21.62 22.75 -34.61
C ALA A 400 -21.90 23.46 -33.26
N GLY A 401 -20.87 23.80 -32.49
CA GLY A 401 -20.96 24.44 -31.17
C GLY A 401 -21.37 23.50 -30.02
N GLN A 402 -21.50 22.20 -30.29
CA GLN A 402 -21.91 21.20 -29.31
C GLN A 402 -20.73 20.79 -28.43
N LYS A 403 -20.99 20.64 -27.13
CA LYS A 403 -20.01 20.08 -26.19
C LYS A 403 -19.81 18.59 -26.49
N VAL A 404 -18.55 18.19 -26.61
CA VAL A 404 -18.13 16.80 -26.83
C VAL A 404 -17.15 16.43 -25.73
N VAL A 405 -17.36 15.26 -25.12
CA VAL A 405 -16.40 14.61 -24.22
C VAL A 405 -15.96 13.33 -24.90
N SER A 406 -14.66 13.14 -25.09
CA SER A 406 -14.14 11.97 -25.78
C SER A 406 -12.75 11.60 -25.27
N ARG A 407 -12.58 10.32 -24.91
CA ARG A 407 -11.27 9.73 -24.56
C ARG A 407 -10.28 9.79 -25.73
N SER A 408 -10.78 9.86 -26.96
CA SER A 408 -9.96 9.88 -28.17
C SER A 408 -9.61 11.28 -28.68
N ALA A 409 -9.98 12.34 -27.95
CA ALA A 409 -9.76 13.73 -28.34
C ALA A 409 -8.41 14.32 -27.89
N GLU A 410 -7.69 13.64 -26.98
CA GLU A 410 -6.41 14.11 -26.44
C GLU A 410 -5.40 12.97 -26.37
N ALA A 411 -4.09 13.30 -26.42
CA ALA A 411 -2.98 12.36 -26.37
C ALA A 411 -3.07 11.41 -25.17
N ILE A 412 -3.46 11.92 -23.99
CA ILE A 412 -3.55 11.16 -22.75
C ILE A 412 -4.51 9.96 -22.91
N GLY A 413 -5.78 10.23 -23.24
CA GLY A 413 -6.77 9.17 -23.39
C GLY A 413 -6.49 8.25 -24.60
N ILE A 414 -5.81 8.75 -25.64
CA ILE A 414 -5.36 7.94 -26.77
C ILE A 414 -4.27 6.93 -26.33
N VAL A 415 -3.27 7.36 -25.57
CA VAL A 415 -2.23 6.46 -25.04
C VAL A 415 -2.84 5.43 -24.10
N ASP A 416 -3.74 5.85 -23.20
CA ASP A 416 -4.41 4.92 -22.28
C ASP A 416 -5.14 3.81 -23.03
N ALA A 417 -5.95 4.18 -24.03
CA ALA A 417 -6.70 3.23 -24.84
C ALA A 417 -5.79 2.34 -25.70
N PHE A 418 -4.66 2.88 -26.17
CA PHE A 418 -3.71 2.12 -26.96
C PHE A 418 -3.01 1.04 -26.14
N VAL A 419 -2.57 1.37 -24.91
CA VAL A 419 -1.97 0.40 -23.99
C VAL A 419 -2.99 -0.62 -23.50
N GLU A 420 -4.22 -0.22 -23.22
CA GLU A 420 -5.31 -1.16 -22.88
C GLU A 420 -5.53 -2.22 -23.98
N SER A 421 -5.36 -1.83 -25.25
CA SER A 421 -5.47 -2.76 -26.39
C SER A 421 -4.18 -3.50 -26.72
N ASN A 422 -3.02 -3.00 -26.26
CA ASN A 422 -1.68 -3.53 -26.52
C ASN A 422 -0.83 -3.42 -25.24
N PRO A 423 -1.07 -4.25 -24.20
CA PRO A 423 -0.38 -4.08 -22.92
C PRO A 423 1.14 -4.23 -23.02
N ASP A 424 1.64 -5.02 -23.98
CA ASP A 424 3.07 -5.21 -24.26
C ASP A 424 3.76 -3.99 -24.90
N PHE A 425 3.01 -2.94 -25.25
CA PHE A 425 3.57 -1.62 -25.60
C PHE A 425 4.03 -0.84 -24.37
N SER A 426 3.65 -1.27 -23.16
CA SER A 426 3.92 -0.58 -21.90
C SER A 426 4.76 -1.45 -20.97
N PHE A 427 5.90 -0.93 -20.52
CA PHE A 427 6.67 -1.62 -19.51
C PHE A 427 6.08 -1.36 -18.13
N ASP A 428 5.54 -2.41 -17.53
CA ASP A 428 4.95 -2.42 -16.19
C ASP A 428 3.92 -1.29 -15.95
N GLY A 429 3.00 -1.12 -16.90
CA GLY A 429 1.89 -0.16 -16.83
C GLY A 429 2.24 1.30 -17.15
N THR A 430 3.50 1.62 -17.44
CA THR A 430 3.94 2.98 -17.77
C THR A 430 3.20 3.60 -18.98
N LYS A 431 2.76 4.86 -18.87
CA LYS A 431 2.13 5.61 -19.97
C LYS A 431 2.99 6.75 -20.53
N GLY A 432 3.62 7.52 -19.65
CA GLY A 432 4.45 8.66 -20.04
C GLY A 432 4.45 9.78 -19.02
N VAL A 433 4.96 10.94 -19.44
CA VAL A 433 5.14 12.14 -18.61
C VAL A 433 4.15 13.21 -19.04
N ILE A 434 3.39 13.76 -18.09
CA ILE A 434 2.57 14.96 -18.31
C ILE A 434 3.31 16.16 -17.74
N SER A 435 3.62 17.13 -18.59
CA SER A 435 4.27 18.36 -18.14
C SER A 435 3.27 19.48 -17.90
N LEU A 436 3.24 19.97 -16.66
CA LEU A 436 2.27 20.94 -16.17
C LEU A 436 2.88 22.33 -15.98
N THR A 437 2.06 23.32 -16.31
CA THR A 437 2.26 24.75 -16.11
C THR A 437 1.06 25.28 -15.33
N GLY A 438 1.26 26.33 -14.53
CA GLY A 438 0.17 27.03 -13.85
C GLY A 438 -0.36 28.22 -14.64
N TYR A 439 0.19 28.50 -15.83
CA TYR A 439 -0.22 29.63 -16.66
C TYR A 439 -1.66 29.45 -17.16
N GLU A 440 -2.49 30.46 -16.92
CA GLU A 440 -3.94 30.50 -17.17
C GLU A 440 -4.80 29.48 -16.41
N THR A 441 -4.45 28.18 -16.42
CA THR A 441 -5.21 27.12 -15.75
C THR A 441 -4.32 25.89 -15.48
N VAL A 442 -4.82 24.91 -14.73
CA VAL A 442 -4.30 23.54 -14.71
C VAL A 442 -5.38 22.61 -15.27
N PHE A 443 -5.05 21.83 -16.31
CA PHE A 443 -6.01 20.97 -17.02
C PHE A 443 -7.31 21.67 -17.50
N GLY A 444 -7.27 22.99 -17.71
CA GLY A 444 -8.43 23.78 -18.16
C GLY A 444 -9.27 24.34 -17.01
N TYR A 445 -8.81 24.20 -15.76
CA TYR A 445 -9.46 24.70 -14.56
C TYR A 445 -8.64 25.80 -13.89
N ILE A 446 -9.30 26.90 -13.53
CA ILE A 446 -8.71 27.95 -12.70
C ILE A 446 -8.61 27.39 -11.27
N THR A 447 -7.39 27.07 -10.85
CA THR A 447 -7.05 26.48 -9.54
C THR A 447 -6.41 27.50 -8.58
N ASP A 448 -6.14 28.72 -9.05
CA ASP A 448 -5.65 29.82 -8.22
C ASP A 448 -6.21 31.16 -8.73
N ALA A 449 -6.47 32.11 -7.82
CA ALA A 449 -7.03 33.40 -8.18
C ALA A 449 -6.09 34.24 -9.07
N ASP A 450 -4.77 34.06 -8.92
CA ASP A 450 -3.76 34.75 -9.73
C ASP A 450 -3.85 34.41 -11.22
N GLN A 451 -4.46 33.27 -11.57
CA GLN A 451 -4.62 32.84 -12.96
C GLN A 451 -5.70 33.64 -13.70
N ILE A 452 -6.65 34.24 -12.98
CA ILE A 452 -7.83 34.91 -13.56
C ILE A 452 -7.41 36.06 -14.47
N ASP A 453 -6.44 36.88 -14.05
CA ASP A 453 -6.01 38.05 -14.83
C ASP A 453 -5.33 37.65 -16.15
N ASP A 454 -4.44 36.66 -16.11
CA ASP A 454 -3.78 36.12 -17.30
C ASP A 454 -4.81 35.49 -18.24
N ARG A 455 -5.71 34.66 -17.70
CA ARG A 455 -6.79 33.97 -18.43
C ARG A 455 -7.74 34.97 -19.09
N ASN A 456 -8.21 35.98 -18.36
CA ASN A 456 -9.15 36.97 -18.88
C ASN A 456 -8.49 37.92 -19.88
N SER A 457 -7.20 38.22 -19.72
CA SER A 457 -6.43 38.96 -20.72
C SER A 457 -6.37 38.19 -22.04
N ALA A 458 -6.09 36.88 -21.98
CA ALA A 458 -6.05 36.02 -23.16
C ALA A 458 -7.43 35.81 -23.80
N LEU A 459 -8.48 35.57 -23.01
CA LEU A 459 -9.87 35.47 -23.48
C LEU A 459 -10.32 36.76 -24.17
N THR A 460 -10.02 37.92 -23.58
CA THR A 460 -10.37 39.23 -24.15
C THR A 460 -9.65 39.45 -25.49
N ALA A 461 -8.37 39.09 -25.59
CA ALA A 461 -7.61 39.18 -26.85
C ALA A 461 -8.18 38.28 -27.96
N MET A 462 -8.84 37.18 -27.57
CA MET A 462 -9.53 36.25 -28.47
C MET A 462 -10.99 36.64 -28.75
N GLY A 463 -11.52 37.69 -28.11
CA GLY A 463 -12.93 38.08 -28.22
C GLY A 463 -13.90 37.13 -27.50
N LEU A 464 -13.40 36.36 -26.54
CA LEU A 464 -14.15 35.38 -25.75
C LEU A 464 -14.62 35.98 -24.42
N PRO A 465 -15.71 35.46 -23.83
CA PRO A 465 -16.19 35.93 -22.54
C PRO A 465 -15.18 35.63 -21.43
N GLN A 466 -15.06 36.56 -20.49
CA GLN A 466 -14.21 36.41 -19.30
C GLN A 466 -14.79 35.38 -18.31
N GLU A 467 -13.90 34.71 -17.59
CA GLU A 467 -14.19 33.75 -16.53
C GLU A 467 -13.81 34.38 -15.18
N ASN A 468 -14.75 34.40 -14.22
CA ASN A 468 -14.53 35.00 -12.90
C ASN A 468 -15.07 34.07 -11.81
N PRO A 469 -14.43 32.91 -11.57
CA PRO A 469 -14.88 31.97 -10.55
C PRO A 469 -14.75 32.58 -9.15
N SER A 470 -15.70 32.23 -8.30
CA SER A 470 -15.62 32.48 -6.86
C SER A 470 -14.54 31.61 -6.21
N GLU A 471 -14.12 31.96 -4.99
CA GLU A 471 -13.15 31.18 -4.22
C GLU A 471 -13.62 29.73 -3.98
N GLU A 472 -14.93 29.53 -3.81
CA GLU A 472 -15.54 28.20 -3.70
C GLU A 472 -15.40 27.39 -5.00
N GLU A 473 -15.63 28.01 -6.16
CA GLU A 473 -15.45 27.35 -7.46
C GLU A 473 -13.98 27.03 -7.74
N ILE A 474 -13.04 27.86 -7.30
CA ILE A 474 -11.60 27.58 -7.39
C ILE A 474 -11.23 26.38 -6.52
N GLU A 475 -11.80 26.25 -5.32
CA GLU A 475 -11.56 25.08 -4.47
C GLU A 475 -12.11 23.79 -5.11
N GLN A 476 -13.34 23.84 -5.63
CA GLN A 476 -13.92 22.71 -6.38
C GLN A 476 -13.10 22.34 -7.62
N ASN A 477 -12.45 23.33 -8.26
CA ASN A 477 -11.55 23.09 -9.36
C ASN A 477 -10.26 22.38 -8.91
N ARG A 478 -9.71 22.75 -7.74
CA ARG A 478 -8.56 22.04 -7.14
C ARG A 478 -8.91 20.59 -6.84
N GLU A 479 -10.07 20.32 -6.24
CA GLU A 479 -10.54 18.95 -5.99
C GLU A 479 -10.62 18.10 -7.27
N LYS A 480 -11.22 18.65 -8.35
CA LYS A 480 -11.31 17.97 -9.65
C LYS A 480 -9.94 17.71 -10.28
N VAL A 481 -9.03 18.68 -10.20
CA VAL A 481 -7.68 18.52 -10.74
C VAL A 481 -6.90 17.49 -9.94
N THR A 482 -7.02 17.47 -8.61
CA THR A 482 -6.41 16.44 -7.75
C THR A 482 -6.96 15.05 -8.07
N GLU A 483 -8.28 14.91 -8.30
CA GLU A 483 -8.89 13.64 -8.73
C GLU A 483 -8.35 13.17 -10.09
N LEU A 484 -8.26 14.08 -11.07
CA LEU A 484 -7.66 13.79 -12.38
C LEU A 484 -6.20 13.34 -12.25
N ILE A 485 -5.41 14.04 -11.43
CA ILE A 485 -4.00 13.70 -11.18
C ILE A 485 -3.89 12.32 -10.57
N GLN A 486 -4.67 12.02 -9.53
CA GLN A 486 -4.65 10.72 -8.88
C GLN A 486 -4.99 9.62 -9.88
N LYS A 487 -6.06 9.80 -10.67
CA LYS A 487 -6.45 8.83 -11.70
C LYS A 487 -5.34 8.60 -12.73
N LEU A 488 -4.65 9.67 -13.15
CA LEU A 488 -3.53 9.58 -14.08
C LEU A 488 -2.36 8.80 -13.46
N LYS A 489 -2.00 9.07 -12.20
CA LYS A 489 -0.98 8.31 -11.48
C LYS A 489 -1.33 6.83 -11.36
N ASP A 490 -2.56 6.52 -10.96
CA ASP A 490 -3.04 5.13 -10.81
C ASP A 490 -2.89 4.34 -12.11
N THR A 491 -3.10 5.00 -13.25
CA THR A 491 -2.99 4.39 -14.58
C THR A 491 -1.58 4.41 -15.18
N GLY A 492 -0.56 4.91 -14.47
CA GLY A 492 0.85 4.85 -14.91
C GLY A 492 1.41 6.12 -15.58
N TRP A 493 0.76 7.28 -15.40
CA TRP A 493 1.33 8.58 -15.78
C TRP A 493 2.16 9.18 -14.65
N VAL A 494 3.26 9.83 -15.01
CA VAL A 494 4.07 10.64 -14.09
C VAL A 494 4.06 12.11 -14.50
N PHE A 495 4.45 13.00 -13.59
CA PHE A 495 4.32 14.45 -13.77
C PHE A 495 5.67 15.14 -13.83
N ALA A 496 5.75 16.22 -14.61
CA ALA A 496 6.89 17.10 -14.71
C ALA A 496 6.46 18.56 -14.65
N SER A 497 7.36 19.45 -14.22
CA SER A 497 7.16 20.89 -14.36
C SER A 497 7.53 21.36 -15.76
N SER A 498 6.69 22.19 -16.38
CA SER A 498 7.02 23.02 -17.55
C SER A 498 7.24 24.48 -17.13
N THR A 499 7.69 24.72 -15.89
CA THR A 499 7.71 26.03 -15.21
C THR A 499 6.29 26.57 -14.96
N TYR A 500 6.11 27.56 -14.08
CA TYR A 500 4.79 28.15 -13.85
C TYR A 500 4.29 28.89 -15.09
N GLY A 501 5.06 29.85 -15.60
CA GLY A 501 4.68 30.75 -16.68
C GLY A 501 5.06 30.28 -18.08
N PHE A 502 5.50 29.02 -18.22
CA PHE A 502 6.05 28.48 -19.46
C PHE A 502 7.26 29.28 -19.98
N ILE A 503 8.11 29.75 -19.06
CA ILE A 503 9.22 30.66 -19.34
C ILE A 503 10.39 29.96 -20.02
N ASN A 504 11.11 30.70 -20.88
CA ASN A 504 12.39 30.24 -21.40
C ASN A 504 13.47 30.41 -20.33
N ALA A 505 13.89 29.31 -19.71
CA ALA A 505 14.89 29.32 -18.65
C ALA A 505 16.25 29.90 -19.09
N ASN A 506 16.65 29.68 -20.35
CA ASN A 506 17.92 30.18 -20.85
C ASN A 506 17.96 31.71 -20.95
N ASP A 507 16.84 32.33 -21.33
CA ASP A 507 16.71 33.78 -21.50
C ASP A 507 16.32 34.51 -20.20
N SER A 508 15.98 33.74 -19.15
CA SER A 508 15.51 34.27 -17.87
C SER A 508 16.66 34.46 -16.87
N SER A 509 16.57 35.51 -16.05
CA SER A 509 17.48 35.72 -14.92
C SER A 509 17.20 34.71 -13.80
N LEU A 510 18.15 34.56 -12.87
CA LEU A 510 17.96 33.71 -11.69
C LEU A 510 16.72 34.16 -10.89
N GLN A 511 16.51 35.46 -10.71
CA GLN A 511 15.38 35.99 -9.96
C GLN A 511 14.03 35.65 -10.61
N VAL A 512 13.97 35.69 -11.95
CA VAL A 512 12.76 35.31 -12.69
C VAL A 512 12.48 33.82 -12.53
N ILE A 513 13.51 32.97 -12.66
CA ILE A 513 13.37 31.52 -12.45
C ILE A 513 12.94 31.22 -11.01
N GLN A 514 13.52 31.89 -10.02
CA GLN A 514 13.16 31.72 -8.61
C GLN A 514 11.68 32.06 -8.38
N ALA A 515 11.24 33.25 -8.80
CA ALA A 515 9.85 33.67 -8.63
C ALA A 515 8.86 32.74 -9.36
N ASP A 516 9.19 32.32 -10.58
CA ASP A 516 8.38 31.39 -11.36
C ASP A 516 8.30 29.99 -10.71
N THR A 517 9.44 29.47 -10.25
CA THR A 517 9.51 28.17 -9.59
C THR A 517 8.79 28.18 -8.25
N GLU A 518 8.96 29.22 -7.43
CA GLU A 518 8.23 29.40 -6.17
C GLU A 518 6.72 29.43 -6.43
N LYS A 519 6.27 30.11 -7.49
CA LYS A 519 4.85 30.12 -7.85
C LYS A 519 4.35 28.73 -8.27
N TRP A 520 5.13 27.99 -9.05
CA TRP A 520 4.81 26.60 -9.42
C TRP A 520 4.70 25.71 -8.18
N LEU A 521 5.67 25.80 -7.25
CA LEU A 521 5.69 25.04 -6.00
C LEU A 521 4.53 25.39 -5.07
N ASN A 522 4.05 26.64 -5.09
CA ASN A 522 2.94 27.06 -4.23
C ASN A 522 1.56 26.72 -4.81
N GLN A 523 1.42 26.65 -6.14
CA GLN A 523 0.10 26.58 -6.78
C GLN A 523 -0.16 25.26 -7.52
N VAL A 524 0.87 24.64 -8.11
CA VAL A 524 0.74 23.41 -8.91
C VAL A 524 1.22 22.19 -8.14
N ALA A 525 2.39 22.28 -7.48
CA ALA A 525 2.94 21.16 -6.73
C ALA A 525 2.01 20.59 -5.64
N PRO A 526 1.18 21.38 -4.93
CA PRO A 526 0.23 20.82 -3.96
C PRO A 526 -0.84 19.92 -4.59
N LEU A 527 -1.11 20.07 -5.89
CA LEU A 527 -2.05 19.23 -6.64
C LEU A 527 -1.37 17.94 -7.13
N THR A 528 -0.10 18.02 -7.54
CA THR A 528 0.65 16.89 -8.10
C THR A 528 1.37 16.04 -7.06
N GLY A 529 1.64 16.58 -5.87
CA GLY A 529 2.71 16.08 -5.00
C GLY A 529 4.10 16.47 -5.52
N GLU A 530 5.14 15.89 -4.92
CA GLU A 530 6.54 16.13 -5.30
C GLU A 530 6.81 15.72 -6.76
N VAL A 531 7.59 16.54 -7.46
CA VAL A 531 7.98 16.36 -8.85
C VAL A 531 9.46 16.68 -8.99
N ASP A 532 10.21 15.75 -9.58
CA ASP A 532 11.66 15.84 -9.79
C ASP A 532 12.05 16.02 -11.27
N MET A 533 11.06 16.09 -12.16
CA MET A 533 11.24 16.28 -13.58
C MET A 533 10.94 17.71 -14.02
N LEU A 534 11.76 18.26 -14.91
CA LEU A 534 11.52 19.54 -15.57
C LEU A 534 11.66 19.42 -17.08
N VAL A 535 10.59 19.75 -17.80
CA VAL A 535 10.59 19.89 -19.26
C VAL A 535 10.83 21.35 -19.59
N TYR A 536 11.97 21.66 -20.20
CA TYR A 536 12.28 23.04 -20.57
C TYR A 536 11.30 23.54 -21.65
N PRO A 537 10.55 24.63 -21.37
CA PRO A 537 9.69 25.25 -22.37
C PRO A 537 10.50 25.66 -23.60
N ASN A 538 9.99 25.33 -24.79
CA ASN A 538 10.67 25.54 -26.08
C ASN A 538 12.05 24.88 -26.24
N GLY A 539 12.48 24.05 -25.27
CA GLY A 539 13.68 23.22 -25.36
C GLY A 539 15.02 23.89 -25.03
N ASN A 540 15.03 25.18 -24.71
CA ASN A 540 16.24 25.92 -24.39
C ASN A 540 16.70 25.61 -22.95
N PHE A 541 17.56 24.60 -22.81
CA PHE A 541 18.06 24.16 -21.52
C PHE A 541 19.16 25.08 -20.96
N ILE A 542 19.33 25.04 -19.64
CA ILE A 542 20.45 25.65 -18.93
C ILE A 542 21.43 24.55 -18.50
N LYS A 543 22.73 24.81 -18.62
CA LYS A 543 23.76 23.80 -18.30
C LYS A 543 23.73 23.45 -16.81
N GLY A 544 24.05 22.20 -16.46
CA GLY A 544 24.03 21.73 -15.07
C GLY A 544 24.92 22.48 -14.07
N SER A 545 25.98 23.16 -14.54
CA SER A 545 26.88 24.00 -13.73
C SER A 545 26.41 25.46 -13.60
N ASP A 546 25.34 25.85 -14.31
CA ASP A 546 24.73 27.17 -14.20
C ASP A 546 24.06 27.31 -12.82
N MET A 547 24.25 28.43 -12.13
CA MET A 547 23.64 28.66 -10.81
C MET A 547 22.12 28.55 -10.84
N ARG A 548 21.49 28.86 -11.98
CA ARG A 548 20.04 28.67 -12.20
C ARG A 548 19.65 27.20 -12.18
N CYS A 549 20.48 26.34 -12.77
CA CYS A 549 20.24 24.89 -12.76
C CYS A 549 20.56 24.30 -11.38
N VAL A 550 21.60 24.79 -10.70
CA VAL A 550 21.91 24.40 -9.31
C VAL A 550 20.74 24.73 -8.38
N TYR A 551 20.12 25.90 -8.53
CA TYR A 551 18.92 26.26 -7.79
C TYR A 551 17.78 25.25 -8.02
N LEU A 552 17.48 24.89 -9.26
CA LEU A 552 16.44 23.90 -9.58
C LEU A 552 16.74 22.52 -8.99
N LYS A 553 17.99 22.05 -9.08
CA LYS A 553 18.43 20.77 -8.49
C LYS A 553 18.28 20.74 -6.97
N ASN A 554 18.59 21.86 -6.30
CA ASN A 554 18.43 21.97 -4.85
C ASN A 554 16.96 21.95 -4.39
N LEU A 555 16.01 22.10 -5.31
CA LEU A 555 14.57 21.97 -5.06
C LEU A 555 14.02 20.59 -5.43
N GLY A 556 14.86 19.66 -5.87
CA GLY A 556 14.46 18.29 -6.24
C GLY A 556 14.39 18.03 -7.74
N PHE A 557 14.40 19.05 -8.61
CA PHE A 557 14.39 18.84 -10.06
C PHE A 557 15.73 18.27 -10.54
N ARG A 558 15.77 16.98 -10.86
CA ARG A 558 16.99 16.23 -11.19
C ARG A 558 16.91 15.49 -12.53
N ILE A 559 15.74 15.39 -13.15
CA ILE A 559 15.56 14.90 -14.51
C ILE A 559 15.11 16.05 -15.41
N PHE A 560 15.84 16.32 -16.48
CA PHE A 560 15.62 17.47 -17.36
C PHE A 560 15.39 17.05 -18.81
N PHE A 561 14.45 17.72 -19.49
CA PHE A 561 14.16 17.47 -20.90
C PHE A 561 14.30 18.76 -21.73
N GLY A 562 15.27 18.80 -22.63
CA GLY A 562 15.39 19.81 -23.69
C GLY A 562 14.89 19.29 -25.04
N VAL A 563 15.09 20.05 -26.12
CA VAL A 563 14.67 19.64 -27.48
C VAL A 563 15.89 19.28 -28.33
N GLY A 564 15.82 18.12 -28.98
CA GLY A 564 16.83 17.65 -29.92
C GLY A 564 16.22 16.81 -31.05
N SER A 565 16.98 16.65 -32.15
CA SER A 565 16.52 15.92 -33.34
C SER A 565 16.87 14.42 -33.33
N THR A 566 17.79 14.02 -32.45
CA THR A 566 18.28 12.65 -32.26
C THR A 566 18.20 12.27 -30.80
N ALA A 567 18.08 10.97 -30.49
CA ALA A 567 18.18 10.50 -29.11
C ALA A 567 19.51 10.92 -28.48
N TYR A 568 19.44 11.67 -27.40
CA TYR A 568 20.59 12.09 -26.61
C TYR A 568 20.21 12.10 -25.14
N ARG A 569 21.12 11.59 -24.30
CA ARG A 569 21.05 11.71 -22.85
C ARG A 569 22.43 11.90 -22.26
N THR A 570 22.50 12.54 -21.11
CA THR A 570 23.73 12.63 -20.33
C THR A 570 23.43 12.66 -18.83
N PHE A 571 24.24 11.93 -18.06
CA PHE A 571 24.36 12.15 -16.64
C PHE A 571 25.33 13.30 -16.40
N GLY A 572 24.99 14.18 -15.47
CA GLY A 572 25.89 15.19 -14.96
C GLY A 572 25.91 15.20 -13.44
N ASP A 573 26.48 16.26 -12.87
CA ASP A 573 26.57 16.42 -11.42
C ASP A 573 25.18 16.56 -10.78
N ASN A 574 24.68 15.44 -10.27
CA ASN A 574 23.36 15.31 -9.64
C ASN A 574 22.15 15.56 -10.56
N TYR A 575 22.26 15.28 -11.87
CA TYR A 575 21.12 15.36 -12.79
C TYR A 575 21.25 14.40 -14.00
N LEU A 576 20.10 14.05 -14.57
CA LEU A 576 19.96 13.34 -15.84
C LEU A 576 19.28 14.28 -16.84
N TYR A 577 19.81 14.37 -18.04
CA TYR A 577 19.26 15.19 -19.12
C TYR A 577 18.92 14.33 -20.33
N PHE A 578 17.80 14.65 -21.00
CA PHE A 578 17.38 14.07 -22.27
C PHE A 578 17.08 15.16 -23.31
N ASP A 579 17.35 14.84 -24.57
CA ASP A 579 16.72 15.52 -25.70
C ASP A 579 15.40 14.82 -26.05
N ARG A 580 14.33 15.61 -26.23
CA ARG A 580 13.05 15.14 -26.76
C ARG A 580 12.83 15.57 -28.21
N ALA A 581 12.32 14.65 -29.01
CA ALA A 581 11.88 14.90 -30.37
C ALA A 581 10.46 15.47 -30.38
N MET A 582 10.32 16.73 -30.78
CA MET A 582 9.02 17.41 -30.89
C MET A 582 8.20 16.86 -32.05
N MET A 583 7.02 16.31 -31.79
CA MET A 583 6.12 15.79 -32.81
C MET A 583 4.99 16.79 -33.06
N ASN A 584 5.06 17.47 -34.20
CA ASN A 584 4.05 18.43 -34.66
C ASN A 584 4.02 18.51 -36.19
N GLY A 585 3.08 19.27 -36.75
CA GLY A 585 2.94 19.37 -38.20
C GLY A 585 4.20 19.88 -38.92
N ASP A 586 4.95 20.80 -38.33
CA ASP A 586 6.20 21.32 -38.90
C ASP A 586 7.32 20.29 -38.90
N THR A 587 7.53 19.62 -37.77
CA THR A 587 8.58 18.62 -37.65
C THR A 587 8.28 17.38 -38.49
N LEU A 588 7.00 17.00 -38.67
CA LEU A 588 6.62 15.97 -39.65
C LEU A 588 7.07 16.32 -41.07
N ARG A 589 7.10 17.60 -41.46
CA ARG A 589 7.53 18.02 -42.80
C ARG A 589 9.05 18.18 -42.93
N ASN A 590 9.71 18.59 -41.85
CA ASN A 590 11.08 19.12 -41.91
C ASN A 590 12.12 18.26 -41.19
N VAL A 591 11.72 17.33 -40.33
CA VAL A 591 12.62 16.49 -39.53
C VAL A 591 12.57 15.03 -39.99
N ASN A 592 13.72 14.36 -39.99
CA ASN A 592 13.80 12.95 -40.33
C ASN A 592 13.37 12.06 -39.15
N TYR A 593 12.13 11.56 -39.20
CA TYR A 593 11.57 10.60 -38.24
C TYR A 593 11.53 9.15 -38.74
N SER A 594 12.32 8.79 -39.77
CA SER A 594 12.34 7.43 -40.34
C SER A 594 12.62 6.32 -39.32
N ARG A 595 13.28 6.62 -38.19
CA ARG A 595 13.48 5.69 -37.07
C ARG A 595 12.18 5.34 -36.33
N PHE A 596 11.21 6.25 -36.30
CA PHE A 596 9.91 6.08 -35.63
C PHE A 596 8.81 5.64 -36.59
N PHE A 597 8.69 6.26 -37.77
CA PHE A 597 7.62 5.98 -38.73
C PHE A 597 7.98 6.45 -40.15
N ASP A 598 7.20 6.02 -41.15
CA ASP A 598 7.17 6.69 -42.45
C ASP A 598 6.19 7.87 -42.39
N VAL A 599 6.71 9.09 -42.49
CA VAL A 599 5.92 10.33 -42.43
C VAL A 599 4.73 10.32 -43.40
N ARG A 600 4.87 9.68 -44.58
CA ARG A 600 3.82 9.63 -45.60
C ARG A 600 2.60 8.85 -45.15
N GLU A 601 2.79 7.86 -44.27
CA GLU A 601 1.72 7.04 -43.71
C GLU A 601 1.04 7.76 -42.54
N ILE A 602 1.81 8.57 -41.80
CA ILE A 602 1.31 9.39 -40.69
C ILE A 602 0.45 10.55 -41.18
N TYR A 603 0.97 11.34 -42.12
CA TYR A 603 0.43 12.65 -42.48
C TYR A 603 -1.07 12.62 -42.80
N ASP A 604 -1.81 13.56 -42.19
CA ASP A 604 -3.24 13.68 -42.43
C ASP A 604 -3.54 14.45 -43.73
N GLU A 605 -4.22 13.79 -44.69
CA GLU A 605 -4.59 14.39 -45.97
C GLU A 605 -5.50 15.62 -45.84
N SER A 606 -6.26 15.74 -44.75
CA SER A 606 -7.12 16.90 -44.51
C SER A 606 -6.34 18.21 -44.39
N ARG A 607 -5.03 18.14 -44.06
CA ARG A 607 -4.12 19.30 -44.06
C ARG A 607 -3.96 19.93 -45.45
N ASN A 608 -4.18 19.17 -46.53
CA ASN A 608 -3.97 19.63 -47.91
C ASN A 608 -5.24 20.21 -48.57
N LYS A 609 -6.41 20.12 -47.93
CA LYS A 609 -7.70 20.51 -48.54
C LYS A 609 -7.84 22.02 -48.85
N LYS A 610 -6.91 22.86 -48.41
CA LYS A 610 -6.87 24.31 -48.73
C LYS A 610 -6.20 24.68 -50.05
N LEU A 611 -5.53 23.76 -50.74
CA LEU A 611 -4.85 24.09 -52.01
C LEU A 611 -5.77 24.14 -53.24
N ASN A 612 -7.03 23.69 -53.13
CA ASN A 612 -7.96 23.57 -54.27
C ASN A 612 -9.37 24.16 -54.02
N ALA A 613 -9.55 25.04 -53.03
CA ALA A 613 -10.82 25.71 -52.74
C ALA A 613 -10.76 27.21 -53.05
#